data_AF-A0A929HTJ4-F1
#
_entry.id   AF-A0A929HTJ4-F1
#
_cell.length_a   1.000
_cell.length_b   1.000
_cell.length_c   1.000
_cell.angle_alpha   90.00
_cell.angle_beta   90.00
_cell.angle_gamma   90.00
#
_symmetry.space_group_name_H-M   'P 1'
#
loop_
_entity.id
_entity.type
_entity.pdbx_description
1 polymer ?
#
loop_
_entity_poly.entity_id
_entity_poly.type
_entity_poly.pdbx_seq_one_letter_code
_entity_poly.pdbx_strand_id
1 'polypeptide(L)'
;MDEMQEIIQDFIVESNELIESLDKDLIELEKSGSEEETKELLNSIFRAVHTIKGASGFLGFGQLIDVCHVMETLFNKLRHGEQELTTYTMDIFLESMDIVKLLIEKVDSGDEEEYPIDGILEKLNAIIDAGGDPAADVPAAHAPQVEISAPQVETSAPQVETSAPQVETSAPQV
;
A
#
# COMPACT_ATOMS: atom_id res chain seq x y z
N MET A 1 -39.74 -10.51 2.19
CA MET A 1 -38.78 -9.88 3.12
C MET A 1 -38.90 -8.38 2.90
N ASP A 2 -38.47 -7.56 3.85
CA ASP A 2 -38.34 -6.12 3.60
C ASP A 2 -37.28 -5.92 2.50
N GLU A 3 -37.55 -5.09 1.49
CA GLU A 3 -36.63 -4.86 0.35
C GLU A 3 -35.22 -4.45 0.82
N MET A 4 -35.14 -3.68 1.91
CA MET A 4 -33.86 -3.32 2.55
C MET A 4 -33.09 -4.53 3.08
N GLN A 5 -33.81 -5.51 3.64
CA GLN A 5 -33.18 -6.71 4.20
C GLN A 5 -32.59 -7.59 3.09
N GLU A 6 -33.23 -7.65 1.92
CA GLU A 6 -32.68 -8.35 0.75
C GLU A 6 -31.37 -7.68 0.28
N ILE A 7 -31.34 -6.35 0.20
CA ILE A 7 -30.13 -5.60 -0.18
C ILE A 7 -28.99 -5.82 0.84
N ILE A 8 -29.29 -5.83 2.14
CA ILE A 8 -28.29 -6.10 3.17
C ILE A 8 -27.72 -7.52 3.04
N GLN A 9 -28.57 -8.50 2.76
CA GLN A 9 -28.13 -9.88 2.56
C GLN A 9 -27.26 -10.04 1.31
N ASP A 10 -27.62 -9.38 0.20
CA ASP A 10 -26.77 -9.34 -1.00
C ASP A 10 -25.40 -8.70 -0.69
N PHE A 11 -25.38 -7.61 0.08
CA PHE A 11 -24.14 -6.97 0.53
C PHE A 11 -23.28 -7.90 1.39
N ILE A 12 -23.87 -8.64 2.32
CA ILE A 12 -23.14 -9.59 3.17
C ILE A 12 -22.52 -10.70 2.32
N VAL A 13 -23.27 -11.27 1.37
CA VAL A 13 -22.77 -12.32 0.48
C VAL A 13 -21.61 -11.80 -0.36
N GLU A 14 -21.78 -10.67 -1.05
CA GLU A 14 -20.73 -10.07 -1.89
C GLU A 14 -19.49 -9.69 -1.07
N SER A 15 -19.68 -9.12 0.12
CA SER A 15 -18.56 -8.73 0.98
C SER A 15 -17.76 -9.94 1.46
N ASN A 16 -18.42 -11.05 1.80
CA ASN A 16 -17.74 -12.28 2.18
C ASN A 16 -16.92 -12.88 1.02
N GLU A 17 -17.45 -12.87 -0.20
CA GLU A 17 -16.70 -13.32 -1.39
C GLU A 17 -15.45 -12.46 -1.64
N LEU A 18 -15.58 -11.13 -1.51
CA LEU A 18 -14.45 -10.20 -1.62
C LEU A 18 -13.42 -10.44 -0.52
N ILE A 19 -13.86 -10.70 0.71
CA ILE A 19 -12.98 -10.98 1.86
C ILE A 19 -12.23 -12.29 1.67
N GLU A 20 -12.87 -13.33 1.16
CA GLU A 20 -12.18 -14.59 0.86
C GLU A 20 -11.09 -14.41 -0.21
N SER A 21 -11.29 -13.50 -1.17
CA SER A 21 -10.26 -13.13 -2.14
C SER A 21 -9.14 -12.32 -1.47
N LEU A 22 -9.51 -11.36 -0.64
CA LEU A 22 -8.57 -10.51 0.11
C LEU A 22 -7.63 -11.33 1.00
N ASP A 23 -8.15 -12.33 1.73
CA ASP A 23 -7.34 -13.20 2.58
C ASP A 23 -6.28 -13.96 1.76
N LYS A 24 -6.66 -14.46 0.57
CA LYS A 24 -5.73 -15.16 -0.32
C LYS A 24 -4.67 -14.19 -0.84
N ASP A 25 -5.09 -13.02 -1.31
CA ASP A 25 -4.19 -12.01 -1.85
C ASP A 25 -3.20 -11.50 -0.79
N LEU A 26 -3.62 -11.35 0.49
CA LEU A 26 -2.73 -10.96 1.59
C LEU A 26 -1.69 -12.03 1.91
N ILE A 27 -2.09 -13.30 1.89
CA ILE A 27 -1.16 -14.43 2.09
C ILE A 27 -0.16 -14.53 0.92
N GLU A 28 -0.60 -14.28 -0.31
CA GLU A 28 0.27 -14.23 -1.48
C GLU A 28 1.19 -13.01 -1.44
N LEU A 29 0.69 -11.86 -0.96
CA LEU A 29 1.45 -10.63 -0.82
C LEU A 29 2.61 -10.80 0.15
N GLU A 30 2.39 -11.49 1.28
CA GLU A 30 3.44 -11.83 2.25
C GLU A 30 4.56 -12.69 1.64
N LYS A 31 4.23 -13.54 0.65
CA LYS A 31 5.16 -14.47 0.00
C LYS A 31 5.77 -13.93 -1.30
N SER A 32 5.26 -12.81 -1.79
CA SER A 32 5.60 -12.29 -3.11
C SER A 32 7.10 -12.05 -3.24
N GLY A 33 7.65 -12.46 -4.39
CA GLY A 33 9.10 -12.41 -4.64
C GLY A 33 9.52 -11.37 -5.67
N SER A 34 8.55 -10.80 -6.40
CA SER A 34 8.81 -9.82 -7.46
C SER A 34 7.97 -8.56 -7.29
N GLU A 35 8.50 -7.42 -7.74
CA GLU A 35 7.81 -6.12 -7.68
C GLU A 35 6.51 -6.10 -8.49
N GLU A 36 6.47 -6.80 -9.65
CA GLU A 36 5.28 -6.87 -10.48
C GLU A 36 4.14 -7.63 -9.79
N GLU A 37 4.44 -8.81 -9.24
CA GLU A 37 3.49 -9.63 -8.46
C GLU A 37 2.95 -8.86 -7.24
N THR A 38 3.85 -8.21 -6.50
CA THR A 38 3.50 -7.35 -5.35
C THR A 38 2.50 -6.27 -5.76
N LYS A 39 2.76 -5.59 -6.89
CA LYS A 39 1.91 -4.52 -7.39
C LYS A 39 0.54 -5.02 -7.87
N GLU A 40 0.48 -6.18 -8.51
CA GLU A 40 -0.79 -6.79 -8.92
C GLU A 40 -1.66 -7.13 -7.71
N LEU A 41 -1.09 -7.76 -6.69
CA LEU A 41 -1.76 -8.09 -5.44
C LEU A 41 -2.27 -6.85 -4.70
N LEU A 42 -1.43 -5.81 -4.56
CA LEU A 42 -1.84 -4.53 -3.96
C LEU A 42 -3.02 -3.88 -4.71
N ASN A 43 -3.06 -3.96 -6.04
CA ASN A 43 -4.17 -3.43 -6.82
C ASN A 43 -5.45 -4.26 -6.68
N SER A 44 -5.33 -5.58 -6.59
CA SER A 44 -6.46 -6.49 -6.32
C SER A 44 -7.09 -6.15 -4.96
N ILE A 45 -6.25 -6.10 -3.92
CA ILE A 45 -6.67 -5.78 -2.56
C ILE A 45 -7.31 -4.40 -2.48
N PHE A 46 -6.68 -3.38 -3.07
CA PHE A 46 -7.23 -2.02 -3.10
C PHE A 46 -8.64 -1.98 -3.71
N ARG A 47 -8.88 -2.71 -4.81
CA ARG A 47 -10.20 -2.75 -5.46
C ARG A 47 -11.24 -3.38 -4.58
N ALA A 48 -10.94 -4.50 -3.93
CA ALA A 48 -11.87 -5.18 -3.04
C ALA A 48 -12.25 -4.30 -1.84
N VAL A 49 -11.25 -3.69 -1.18
CA VAL A 49 -11.51 -2.74 -0.07
C VAL A 49 -12.34 -1.54 -0.53
N HIS A 50 -12.05 -0.99 -1.71
CA HIS A 50 -12.80 0.13 -2.27
C HIS A 50 -14.27 -0.23 -2.55
N THR A 51 -14.52 -1.45 -3.06
CA THR A 51 -15.89 -1.96 -3.28
C THR A 51 -16.65 -2.10 -1.97
N ILE A 52 -16.04 -2.72 -0.94
CA ILE A 52 -16.65 -2.87 0.39
C ILE A 52 -16.97 -1.50 1.00
N LYS A 53 -16.04 -0.55 0.91
CA LYS A 53 -16.25 0.84 1.37
C LYS A 53 -17.43 1.50 0.65
N GLY A 54 -17.51 1.35 -0.67
CA GLY A 54 -18.58 1.91 -1.49
C GLY A 54 -19.95 1.39 -1.10
N ALA A 55 -20.08 0.07 -0.94
CA ALA A 55 -21.32 -0.56 -0.53
C ALA A 55 -21.69 -0.22 0.93
N SER A 56 -20.71 -0.20 1.84
CA SER A 56 -20.90 0.24 3.23
C SER A 56 -21.37 1.70 3.31
N GLY A 57 -20.85 2.57 2.44
CA GLY A 57 -21.26 3.97 2.31
C GLY A 57 -22.70 4.13 1.85
N PHE A 58 -23.16 3.26 0.94
CA PHE A 58 -24.54 3.24 0.49
C PHE A 58 -25.52 2.79 1.59
N LEU A 59 -25.12 1.79 2.39
CA LEU A 59 -25.95 1.20 3.46
C LEU A 59 -25.84 1.92 4.80
N GLY A 60 -24.88 2.82 4.98
CA GLY A 60 -24.71 3.61 6.20
C GLY A 60 -23.94 2.89 7.31
N PHE A 61 -23.14 1.88 6.98
CA PHE A 61 -22.31 1.15 7.96
C PHE A 61 -21.05 1.93 8.30
N GLY A 62 -21.18 2.93 9.19
CA GLY A 62 -20.14 3.89 9.57
C GLY A 62 -18.79 3.25 9.92
N GLN A 63 -18.80 2.27 10.82
CA GLN A 63 -17.56 1.62 11.28
C GLN A 63 -16.81 0.88 10.15
N LEU A 64 -17.55 0.27 9.21
CA LEU A 64 -16.95 -0.34 8.02
C LEU A 64 -16.34 0.72 7.10
N ILE A 65 -17.05 1.84 6.89
CA ILE A 65 -16.54 2.96 6.09
C ILE A 65 -15.22 3.46 6.66
N ASP A 66 -15.16 3.68 7.98
CA ASP A 66 -13.98 4.24 8.64
C ASP A 66 -12.76 3.33 8.48
N VAL A 67 -12.90 2.03 8.80
CA VAL A 67 -11.80 1.06 8.67
C VAL A 67 -11.38 0.91 7.21
N CYS A 68 -12.32 0.69 6.28
CA CYS A 68 -12.00 0.51 4.87
C CYS A 68 -11.36 1.75 4.25
N HIS A 69 -11.74 2.95 4.67
CA HIS A 69 -11.16 4.19 4.16
C HIS A 69 -9.69 4.36 4.55
N VAL A 70 -9.33 4.08 5.81
CA VAL A 70 -7.94 4.17 6.25
C VAL A 70 -7.10 3.08 5.60
N MET A 71 -7.63 1.84 5.47
CA MET A 71 -6.99 0.77 4.72
C MET A 71 -6.74 1.17 3.25
N GLU A 72 -7.76 1.71 2.58
CA GLU A 72 -7.67 2.18 1.18
C GLU A 72 -6.56 3.23 1.03
N THR A 73 -6.44 4.15 1.99
CA THR A 73 -5.40 5.18 2.01
C THR A 73 -4.01 4.56 2.08
N LEU A 74 -3.81 3.58 2.96
CA LEU A 74 -2.51 2.90 3.10
C LEU A 74 -2.15 2.07 1.87
N PHE A 75 -3.09 1.29 1.32
CA PHE A 75 -2.88 0.57 0.05
C PHE A 75 -2.58 1.51 -1.11
N ASN A 76 -3.24 2.66 -1.15
CA ASN A 76 -2.98 3.69 -2.15
C ASN A 76 -1.55 4.22 -2.07
N LYS A 77 -0.96 4.33 -0.89
CA LYS A 77 0.44 4.74 -0.73
C LYS A 77 1.41 3.65 -1.16
N LEU A 78 1.15 2.40 -0.76
CA LEU A 78 1.97 1.24 -1.13
C LEU A 78 2.05 1.06 -2.66
N ARG A 79 0.92 1.14 -3.37
CA ARG A 79 0.90 0.96 -4.84
C ARG A 79 1.65 2.05 -5.62
N HIS A 80 1.86 3.21 -5.00
CA HIS A 80 2.60 4.33 -5.58
C HIS A 80 4.05 4.39 -5.10
N GLY A 81 4.48 3.47 -4.24
CA GLY A 81 5.83 3.49 -3.65
C GLY A 81 6.05 4.64 -2.67
N GLU A 82 4.98 5.23 -2.13
CA GLU A 82 5.05 6.27 -1.09
C GLU A 82 5.22 5.68 0.32
N GLN A 83 5.10 4.36 0.44
CA GLN A 83 5.19 3.61 1.68
C GLN A 83 5.87 2.28 1.37
N GLU A 84 6.73 1.81 2.28
CA GLU A 84 7.31 0.47 2.19
C GLU A 84 6.39 -0.58 2.84
N LEU A 85 6.30 -1.75 2.21
CA LEU A 85 5.60 -2.89 2.79
C LEU A 85 6.53 -3.61 3.77
N THR A 86 6.22 -3.52 5.07
CA THR A 86 6.99 -4.20 6.13
C THR A 86 6.18 -5.35 6.73
N THR A 87 6.83 -6.24 7.49
CA THR A 87 6.13 -7.28 8.26
C THR A 87 5.12 -6.67 9.24
N TYR A 88 5.47 -5.57 9.88
CA TYR A 88 4.55 -4.86 10.77
C TYR A 88 3.33 -4.33 10.00
N THR A 89 3.52 -3.75 8.81
CA THR A 89 2.41 -3.31 7.95
C THR A 89 1.48 -4.48 7.58
N MET A 90 2.05 -5.66 7.28
CA MET A 90 1.27 -6.87 7.00
C MET A 90 0.46 -7.35 8.20
N ASP A 91 1.04 -7.37 9.40
CA ASP A 91 0.33 -7.74 10.64
C ASP A 91 -0.87 -6.82 10.89
N ILE A 92 -0.70 -5.51 10.69
CA ILE A 92 -1.79 -4.54 10.86
C ILE A 92 -2.88 -4.72 9.79
N PHE A 93 -2.54 -5.12 8.57
CA PHE A 93 -3.56 -5.44 7.56
C PHE A 93 -4.39 -6.66 7.93
N LEU A 94 -3.76 -7.74 8.42
CA LEU A 94 -4.47 -8.93 8.87
C LEU A 94 -5.40 -8.60 10.05
N GLU A 95 -4.91 -7.84 11.03
CA GLU A 95 -5.73 -7.37 12.16
C GLU A 95 -6.92 -6.50 11.68
N SER A 96 -6.70 -5.66 10.68
CA SER A 96 -7.77 -4.83 10.09
C SER A 96 -8.83 -5.67 9.37
N MET A 97 -8.41 -6.75 8.69
CA MET A 97 -9.34 -7.66 8.02
C MET A 97 -10.18 -8.47 9.00
N ASP A 98 -9.61 -8.88 10.13
CA ASP A 98 -10.37 -9.53 11.19
C ASP A 98 -11.46 -8.59 11.75
N ILE A 99 -11.17 -7.29 11.86
CA ILE A 99 -12.17 -6.29 12.28
C ILE A 99 -13.24 -6.11 11.20
N VAL A 100 -12.88 -6.02 9.91
CA VAL A 100 -13.86 -5.92 8.82
C VAL A 100 -14.81 -7.12 8.81
N LYS A 101 -14.28 -8.35 8.96
CA LYS A 101 -15.08 -9.58 9.07
C LYS A 101 -16.05 -9.52 10.23
N LEU A 102 -15.56 -9.12 11.40
CA LEU A 102 -16.38 -8.98 12.60
C LEU A 102 -17.51 -7.96 12.41
N LEU A 103 -17.22 -6.82 11.80
CA LEU A 103 -18.24 -5.80 11.56
C LEU A 103 -19.31 -6.29 10.57
N ILE A 104 -18.95 -7.09 9.56
CA ILE A 104 -19.92 -7.73 8.66
C ILE A 104 -20.76 -8.79 9.39
N GLU A 105 -20.16 -9.56 10.30
CA GLU A 105 -20.90 -10.51 11.15
C GLU A 105 -21.91 -9.79 12.07
N LYS A 106 -21.56 -8.61 12.59
CA LYS A 106 -22.48 -7.75 13.34
C LYS A 106 -23.65 -7.27 12.48
N VAL A 107 -23.37 -6.88 11.23
CA VAL A 107 -24.43 -6.53 10.25
C VAL A 107 -25.38 -7.72 10.00
N ASP A 108 -24.84 -8.93 9.85
CA ASP A 108 -25.66 -10.13 9.62
C ASP A 108 -26.51 -10.52 10.84
N SER A 109 -25.93 -10.41 12.04
CA SER A 109 -26.64 -10.68 13.30
C SER A 109 -27.62 -9.58 13.72
N GLY A 110 -27.57 -8.40 13.07
CA GLY A 110 -28.37 -7.23 13.43
C GLY A 110 -27.93 -6.59 14.76
N ASP A 111 -26.67 -6.79 15.14
CA ASP A 111 -26.08 -6.22 16.34
C ASP A 111 -25.63 -4.77 16.08
N GLU A 112 -26.38 -3.82 16.64
CA GLU A 112 -26.14 -2.38 16.50
C GLU A 112 -25.15 -1.81 17.53
N GLU A 113 -24.61 -2.62 18.45
CA GLU A 113 -23.61 -2.14 19.43
C GLU A 113 -22.31 -1.74 18.71
N GLU A 114 -21.77 -0.56 19.00
CA GLU A 114 -20.49 -0.13 18.44
C GLU A 114 -19.33 -1.03 18.87
N TYR A 115 -18.49 -1.41 17.90
CA TYR A 115 -17.25 -2.13 18.18
C TYR A 115 -16.06 -1.16 18.36
N PRO A 116 -15.15 -1.35 19.31
CA PRO A 116 -14.02 -0.44 19.51
C PRO A 116 -13.00 -0.56 18.36
N ILE A 117 -13.13 0.32 17.36
CA ILE A 117 -12.23 0.38 16.19
C ILE A 117 -11.08 1.38 16.36
N ASP A 118 -11.11 2.25 17.38
CA ASP A 118 -10.13 3.33 17.56
C ASP A 118 -8.69 2.80 17.54
N GLY A 119 -8.44 1.67 18.20
CA GLY A 119 -7.11 1.08 18.27
C GLY A 119 -6.55 0.65 16.92
N ILE A 120 -7.38 0.14 16.00
CA ILE A 120 -6.90 -0.23 14.66
C ILE A 120 -6.72 1.00 13.78
N LEU A 121 -7.62 1.99 13.91
CA LEU A 121 -7.50 3.26 13.18
C LEU A 121 -6.22 4.00 13.59
N GLU A 122 -5.87 4.02 14.87
CA GLU A 122 -4.63 4.61 15.37
C GLU A 122 -3.39 3.91 14.77
N LYS A 123 -3.37 2.58 14.76
CA LYS A 123 -2.24 1.80 14.19
C LYS A 123 -2.08 2.06 12.69
N LEU A 124 -3.16 2.04 11.93
CA LEU A 124 -3.13 2.30 10.49
C LEU A 124 -2.66 3.73 10.19
N ASN A 125 -3.20 4.73 10.90
CA ASN A 125 -2.78 6.13 10.73
C ASN A 125 -1.32 6.33 11.14
N ALA A 126 -0.85 5.69 12.21
CA ALA A 126 0.55 5.76 12.62
C ALA A 126 1.49 5.26 11.51
N ILE A 127 1.11 4.20 10.77
CA ILE A 127 1.87 3.73 9.61
C ILE A 127 1.84 4.77 8.48
N ILE A 128 0.67 5.33 8.19
CA ILE A 128 0.49 6.35 7.13
C ILE A 128 1.35 7.60 7.41
N ASP A 129 1.37 8.06 8.66
CA ASP A 129 2.09 9.26 9.07
C ASP A 129 3.61 9.04 9.20
N ALA A 130 4.04 7.83 9.54
CA ALA A 130 5.46 7.49 9.70
C ALA A 130 6.22 7.44 8.36
N GLY A 131 5.54 7.31 7.22
CA GLY A 131 6.20 7.20 5.90
C GLY A 131 7.08 5.94 5.74
N GLY A 132 6.87 4.94 6.60
CA GLY A 132 7.68 3.74 6.71
C GLY A 132 8.45 3.74 8.03
N ASP A 133 7.88 3.04 9.02
CA ASP A 133 8.51 2.52 10.24
C ASP A 133 8.64 3.45 11.48
N PRO A 134 7.83 3.27 12.55
CA PRO A 134 8.16 3.74 13.90
C PRO A 134 9.00 2.74 14.72
N ALA A 135 9.37 1.57 14.17
CA ALA A 135 10.14 0.52 14.83
C ALA A 135 11.65 0.53 14.49
N ALA A 136 12.15 1.57 13.81
CA ALA A 136 13.58 1.82 13.63
C ALA A 136 14.29 2.41 14.87
N ASP A 137 13.65 2.45 16.05
CA ASP A 137 14.29 2.82 17.33
C ASP A 137 14.61 1.59 18.20
N VAL A 138 15.24 0.58 17.59
CA VAL A 138 16.16 -0.30 18.32
C VAL A 138 17.58 0.06 17.88
N PRO A 139 18.47 0.50 18.79
CA PRO A 139 19.84 0.82 18.41
C PRO A 139 20.58 -0.47 18.06
N ALA A 140 20.54 -0.85 16.78
CA ALA A 140 21.42 -1.85 16.22
C ALA A 140 22.85 -1.30 16.32
N ALA A 141 23.58 -1.87 17.27
CA ALA A 141 24.96 -1.54 17.58
C ALA A 141 25.81 -1.44 16.31
N HIS A 142 26.51 -0.30 16.20
CA HIS A 142 27.60 -0.07 15.26
C HIS A 142 28.59 -1.25 15.27
N ALA A 143 28.63 -2.01 14.19
CA ALA A 143 29.82 -2.75 13.79
C ALA A 143 30.63 -1.84 12.84
N PRO A 144 31.88 -1.48 13.17
CA PRO A 144 32.65 -0.55 12.37
C PRO A 144 33.03 -1.19 11.04
N GLN A 145 32.55 -0.63 9.92
CA GLN A 145 33.09 -0.93 8.61
C GLN A 145 34.46 -0.25 8.50
N VAL A 146 35.50 -1.08 8.37
CA VAL A 146 36.85 -0.62 8.05
C VAL A 146 36.86 -0.20 6.58
N GLU A 147 36.79 1.10 6.34
CA GLU A 147 37.03 1.74 5.05
C GLU A 147 38.47 1.47 4.60
N ILE A 148 38.61 0.69 3.54
CA ILE A 148 39.84 0.51 2.77
C ILE A 148 40.12 1.77 1.96
N SER A 149 41.01 2.62 2.48
CA SER A 149 41.65 3.71 1.72
C SER A 149 42.94 3.24 1.06
N ALA A 150 43.03 3.36 -0.26
CA ALA A 150 44.28 3.40 -1.02
C ALA A 150 44.04 4.05 -2.42
N PRO A 151 45.04 4.75 -2.99
CA PRO A 151 44.87 6.15 -3.39
C PRO A 151 44.84 6.40 -4.91
N GLN A 152 44.29 7.55 -5.27
CA GLN A 152 44.28 8.15 -6.61
C GLN A 152 45.71 8.41 -7.12
N VAL A 153 45.96 8.10 -8.39
CA VAL A 153 47.15 8.55 -9.13
C VAL A 153 46.68 9.49 -10.23
N GLU A 154 46.96 10.78 -10.02
CA GLU A 154 47.06 11.80 -11.06
C GLU A 154 48.20 11.47 -12.03
N THR A 155 47.95 11.58 -13.33
CA THR A 155 49.02 11.89 -14.31
C THR A 155 48.50 12.86 -15.36
N SER A 156 49.23 13.96 -15.47
CA SER A 156 49.05 15.14 -16.32
C SER A 156 48.86 14.91 -17.82
N ALA A 157 48.24 15.91 -18.44
CA ALA A 157 48.10 16.18 -19.88
C ALA A 157 49.44 16.22 -20.66
N PRO A 158 49.38 16.27 -22.01
CA PRO A 158 49.43 17.59 -22.65
C PRO A 158 48.52 17.76 -23.90
N GLN A 159 48.20 19.03 -24.19
CA GLN A 159 47.50 19.53 -25.38
C GLN A 159 48.32 19.36 -26.67
N VAL A 160 47.65 19.15 -27.81
CA VAL A 160 48.07 19.70 -29.10
C VAL A 160 46.86 20.15 -29.91
N GLU A 161 46.96 21.41 -30.32
CA GLU A 161 46.17 22.24 -31.24
C GLU A 161 46.01 21.63 -32.66
N THR A 162 44.94 21.95 -33.39
CA THR A 162 44.99 22.70 -34.68
C THR A 162 43.70 22.57 -35.53
N SER A 163 43.29 23.74 -36.06
CA SER A 163 42.66 23.99 -37.37
C SER A 163 41.17 23.73 -37.61
N ALA A 164 40.42 24.84 -37.67
CA ALA A 164 39.27 25.06 -38.56
C ALA A 164 39.76 25.20 -40.03
N PRO A 165 38.90 25.12 -41.08
CA PRO A 165 37.94 26.20 -41.39
C PRO A 165 36.56 25.74 -41.95
N GLN A 166 35.70 26.74 -42.11
CA GLN A 166 34.30 26.74 -42.59
C GLN A 166 34.10 26.27 -44.04
N VAL A 167 32.83 26.01 -44.43
CA VAL A 167 32.05 26.55 -45.60
C VAL A 167 30.75 25.71 -45.71
N GLU A 168 29.57 26.27 -45.39
CA GLU A 168 28.50 26.72 -46.34
C GLU A 168 28.22 25.74 -47.50
N THR A 169 27.00 25.22 -47.73
CA THR A 169 25.99 25.84 -48.62
C THR A 169 24.62 25.11 -48.58
N SER A 170 23.53 25.88 -48.65
CA SER A 170 22.25 25.68 -49.40
C SER A 170 21.41 24.39 -49.18
N ALA A 171 20.22 24.44 -48.55
CA ALA A 171 18.89 24.88 -49.05
C ALA A 171 18.20 23.89 -50.03
N PRO A 172 16.85 23.90 -50.20
CA PRO A 172 15.76 24.20 -49.28
C PRO A 172 14.66 23.10 -49.24
N GLN A 173 13.70 23.34 -48.38
CA GLN A 173 12.45 22.62 -48.13
C GLN A 173 11.44 22.77 -49.29
N VAL A 174 10.68 21.70 -49.56
CA VAL A 174 9.38 21.70 -50.26
C VAL A 174 8.35 21.10 -49.31
#